data_AF-A0A817MHE0-F1
#
_entry.id   AF-A0A817MHE0-F1
#
_cell.length_a   1.000
_cell.length_b   1.000
_cell.length_c   1.000
_cell.angle_alpha   90.00
_cell.angle_beta   90.00
_cell.angle_gamma   90.00
#
_symmetry.space_group_name_H-M   'P 1'
#
loop_
_entity.id
_entity.type
_entity.pdbx_description
1 polymer ?
#
loop_
_entity_poly.entity_id
_entity_poly.type
_entity_poly.pdbx_seq_one_letter_code
_entity_poly.pdbx_strand_id
1 'polypeptide(L)' 'IGGEAAAQQSWSWAVSIRSNGDHFCGRSILSPSFIITAAHCFNDETDFKKISLFLLDL' A
#
# COMPACT_ATOMS: atom_id res chain seq x y z
N ILE A 1 2.67 -1.41 -17.56
CA ILE A 1 3.51 -2.35 -18.34
C ILE A 1 4.57 -1.52 -19.05
N GLY A 2 5.84 -1.97 -19.10
CA GLY A 2 6.96 -1.25 -19.75
C GLY A 2 7.81 -0.35 -18.85
N GLY A 3 7.70 -0.50 -17.53
CA GLY A 3 8.57 0.19 -16.57
C GLY A 3 9.79 -0.65 -16.17
N GLU A 4 10.59 -0.11 -15.27
CA GLU A 4 11.72 -0.78 -14.63
C GLU A 4 11.50 -0.90 -13.11
N ALA A 5 12.31 -1.71 -12.44
CA ALA A 5 12.28 -1.79 -10.99
C ALA A 5 12.69 -0.43 -10.40
N ALA A 6 11.90 0.07 -9.45
CA ALA A 6 12.25 1.28 -8.73
C ALA A 6 13.56 1.05 -7.93
N ALA A 7 14.46 2.03 -7.95
CA ALA A 7 15.58 2.04 -7.03
C ALA A 7 15.06 2.09 -5.59
N GLN A 8 15.78 1.44 -4.67
CA GLN A 8 15.38 1.39 -3.27
C GLN A 8 15.21 2.80 -2.70
N GLN A 9 14.11 3.04 -1.99
CA GLN A 9 13.71 4.32 -1.37
C GLN A 9 13.45 5.48 -2.34
N SER A 10 13.49 5.27 -3.66
CA SER A 10 13.23 6.32 -4.66
C SER A 10 11.81 6.89 -4.61
N TRP A 11 10.87 6.12 -4.04
CA TRP A 11 9.48 6.50 -3.84
C TRP A 11 9.07 6.32 -2.39
N SER A 12 9.61 7.15 -1.49
CA SER A 12 9.43 7.01 -0.03
C SER A 12 7.97 7.13 0.45
N TRP A 13 7.06 7.55 -0.43
CA TRP A 13 5.62 7.58 -0.17
C TRP A 13 4.89 6.28 -0.55
N ALA A 14 5.53 5.35 -1.26
CA ALA A 14 4.91 4.12 -1.73
C ALA A 14 4.72 3.12 -0.59
N VAL A 15 3.48 2.63 -0.41
CA VAL A 15 3.17 1.68 0.66
C VAL A 15 2.35 0.52 0.10
N SER A 16 2.70 -0.70 0.52
CA SER A 16 2.00 -1.93 0.23
C SER A 16 0.85 -2.13 1.22
N ILE A 17 -0.36 -2.36 0.71
CA ILE A 17 -1.53 -2.82 1.49
C ILE A 17 -1.55 -4.34 1.47
N ARG A 18 -1.50 -4.94 2.65
CA ARG A 18 -1.47 -6.39 2.82
C ARG A 18 -2.67 -6.86 3.64
N SER A 19 -3.24 -8.00 3.28
CA SER A 19 -4.27 -8.72 4.05
C SER A 19 -3.74 -10.09 4.41
N ASN A 20 -3.75 -10.46 5.69
CA ASN A 20 -3.12 -11.70 6.19
C ASN A 20 -1.65 -11.87 5.75
N GLY A 21 -0.94 -10.77 5.51
CA GLY A 21 0.45 -10.80 5.04
C GLY A 21 0.60 -10.81 3.52
N ASP A 22 -0.45 -10.86 2.72
CA ASP A 22 -0.33 -10.84 1.26
C ASP A 22 -0.66 -9.48 0.67
N HIS A 23 0.20 -8.96 -0.21
CA HIS A 23 -0.02 -7.71 -0.92
C HIS A 23 -1.20 -7.84 -1.89
N PHE A 24 -2.12 -6.88 -1.85
CA PHE A 24 -3.24 -6.84 -2.80
C PHE A 24 -3.49 -5.47 -3.43
N CYS A 25 -2.99 -4.39 -2.82
CA CYS A 25 -3.13 -3.03 -3.34
C CYS A 25 -1.98 -2.12 -2.94
N GLY A 26 -1.80 -1.04 -3.70
CA GLY A 26 -0.89 0.06 -3.38
C GLY A 26 -1.58 1.26 -2.72
N ARG A 27 -0.79 2.19 -2.22
CA ARG A 27 -1.23 3.47 -1.64
C ARG A 27 -0.06 4.45 -1.53
N SER A 28 -0.38 5.70 -1.20
CA SER A 28 0.58 6.78 -0.99
C SER A 28 0.40 7.44 0.37
N ILE A 29 1.50 7.82 1.02
CA ILE A 29 1.49 8.68 2.21
C ILE A 29 1.12 10.10 1.78
N LEU A 30 0.06 10.64 2.38
CA LEU A 30 -0.38 12.02 2.16
C LEU A 30 0.13 12.96 3.28
N SER A 31 0.18 12.46 4.51
CA SER A 31 0.69 13.19 5.68
C SER A 31 1.04 12.20 6.82
N PRO A 32 1.57 12.66 7.97
CA PRO A 32 1.90 11.78 9.10
C PRO A 32 0.76 10.89 9.60
N SER A 33 -0.50 11.28 9.38
CA SER A 33 -1.67 10.53 9.85
C SER A 33 -2.62 10.10 8.72
N PHE A 34 -2.28 10.40 7.46
CA PHE A 34 -3.17 10.14 6.34
C PHE A 34 -2.44 9.42 5.20
N ILE A 35 -3.07 8.35 4.73
CA ILE A 35 -2.73 7.63 3.50
C ILE A 35 -3.90 7.77 2.52
N ILE A 36 -3.61 7.66 1.23
CA ILE A 36 -4.62 7.63 0.18
C ILE A 36 -4.47 6.35 -0.65
N THR A 37 -5.60 5.75 -1.05
CA THR A 37 -5.66 4.55 -1.87
C THR A 37 -6.95 4.53 -2.70
N ALA A 38 -7.07 3.56 -3.60
CA ALA A 38 -8.23 3.39 -4.44
C ALA A 38 -9.40 2.75 -3.67
N ALA A 39 -10.61 3.27 -3.86
CA ALA A 39 -11.81 2.73 -3.20
C ALA A 39 -12.05 1.25 -3.54
N HIS A 40 -11.80 0.85 -4.79
CA HIS A 40 -12.02 -0.54 -5.25
C HIS A 40 -11.09 -1.58 -4.61
N CYS A 41 -10.07 -1.15 -3.86
CA CYS A 41 -9.25 -2.07 -3.09
C CYS A 41 -10.04 -2.71 -1.94
N PHE A 42 -11.13 -2.09 -1.51
CA PHE A 42 -11.94 -2.57 -0.38
C PHE A 42 -13.39 -2.75 -0.80
N ASN A 43 -14.02 -3.75 -0.22
CA ASN A 43 -15.43 -4.09 -0.39
C ASN A 43 -16.06 -4.39 0.98
N ASP A 44 -17.34 -4.73 0.99
CA ASP A 44 -18.10 -4.97 2.22
C ASP A 44 -17.58 -6.16 3.06
N GLU A 45 -16.84 -7.08 2.45
CA GLU A 45 -16.25 -8.25 3.12
C GLU A 45 -14.84 -7.99 3.65
N THR A 46 -14.29 -6.79 3.43
CA THR A 46 -12.95 -6.45 3.89
C THR A 46 -12.89 -6.33 5.40
N ASP A 47 -12.17 -7.24 6.05
CA ASP A 47 -11.85 -7.15 7.46
C ASP A 47 -10.62 -6.27 7.69
N PHE A 48 -10.85 -5.00 8.06
CA PHE A 48 -9.80 -4.03 8.34
C PHE A 48 -8.86 -4.44 9.48
N LYS A 49 -9.23 -5.39 10.35
CA LYS A 49 -8.34 -5.90 11.41
C LYS A 49 -7.21 -6.77 10.86
N LYS A 50 -7.38 -7.31 9.65
CA LYS A 50 -6.37 -8.13 8.96
C LYS A 50 -5.47 -7.30 8.04
N ILE A 51 -5.75 -6.01 7.90
CA ILE A 51 -5.00 -5.10 7.04
C ILE A 51 -3.75 -4.61 7.76
N SER A 52 -2.61 -4.72 7.09
CA SER A 52 -1.36 -4.13 7.55
C SER A 52 -0.79 -3.16 6.51
N LEU A 53 0.00 -2.21 7.01
CA LEU A 53 0.72 -1.26 6.17
C LEU A 53 2.20 -1.54 6.17
N PHE A 54 2.74 -1.76 4.97
CA PHE A 54 4.14 -2.06 4.78
C PHE A 54 4.76 -0.99 3.89
N LEU A 55 5.64 -0.19 4.47
CA LEU A 55 6.47 0.73 3.70
C LEU A 55 7.32 -0.14 2.78
N LEU A 56 7.17 0.04 1.47
CA LEU A 56 8.08 -0.59 0.54
C LEU A 56 9.44 0.06 0.83
N ASP A 57 10.42 -0.75 1.25
CA ASP A 57 11.81 -0.36 1.56
C ASP A 57 12.22 -0.16 3.03
N LEU A 58 11.53 -0.80 4.00
CA LEU A 58 12.04 -1.12 5.35
C LEU A 58 12.21 -2.62 5.57
#